data_AF-A0A2E7R5V9-F1
#
_entry.id   AF-A0A2E7R5V9-F1
#
_cell.length_a   1.000
_cell.length_b   1.000
_cell.length_c   1.000
_cell.angle_alpha   90.00
_cell.angle_beta   90.00
_cell.angle_gamma   90.00
#
_symmetry.space_group_name_H-M   'P 1'
#
loop_
_entity.id
_entity.type
_entity.pdbx_description
1 polymer ?
#
loop_
_entity_poly.entity_id
_entity_poly.type
_entity_poly.pdbx_seq_one_letter_code
_entity_poly.pdbx_strand_id
1 'polypeptide(L)' 'MDYKTILNRASDLLKNFSIKKTRLDSELLLSSSLKISRESLLLNLNKEIKLNENKKFKLLLE' A
#
# COMPACT_ATOMS: atom_id res chain seq x y z
N MET A 1 -11.79 4.24 -0.08
CA MET A 1 -10.42 4.60 -0.54
C MET A 1 -9.90 3.41 -1.33
N ASP A 2 -9.44 3.64 -2.55
CA ASP A 2 -8.94 2.58 -3.43
C ASP A 2 -7.45 2.28 -3.20
N TYR A 3 -7.01 1.09 -3.63
CA TYR A 3 -5.61 0.68 -3.51
C TYR A 3 -4.66 1.66 -4.19
N LYS A 4 -5.05 2.25 -5.33
CA LYS A 4 -4.25 3.27 -6.02
C LYS A 4 -3.94 4.48 -5.14
N THR A 5 -4.95 5.06 -4.48
CA THR A 5 -4.74 6.23 -3.62
C THR A 5 -3.87 5.87 -2.41
N ILE A 6 -4.04 4.67 -1.86
CA ILE A 6 -3.24 4.20 -0.72
C ILE A 6 -1.78 4.04 -1.11
N LEU A 7 -1.50 3.40 -2.24
CA LEU A 7 -0.14 3.21 -2.74
C LEU A 7 0.55 4.54 -3.04
N ASN A 8 -0.17 5.51 -3.60
CA ASN A 8 0.38 6.85 -3.84
C ASN A 8 0.77 7.52 -2.52
N ARG A 9 -0.13 7.55 -1.53
CA ARG A 9 0.15 8.13 -0.21
C ARG A 9 1.30 7.43 0.51
N ALA A 10 1.33 6.11 0.49
CA ALA A 10 2.41 5.32 1.08
C ALA A 10 3.75 5.60 0.37
N SER A 11 3.74 5.67 -0.96
CA SER A 11 4.95 5.97 -1.73
C SER A 11 5.49 7.35 -1.40
N ASP A 12 4.60 8.34 -1.25
CA ASP A 12 4.99 9.71 -0.91
C ASP A 12 5.49 9.83 0.54
N LEU A 13 4.90 9.09 1.48
CA LEU A 13 5.43 8.98 2.86
C LEU A 13 6.82 8.35 2.87
N LEU A 14 7.00 7.21 2.20
CA LEU A 14 8.26 6.48 2.16
C LEU A 14 9.37 7.27 1.42
N LYS A 15 9.03 8.17 0.48
CA LYS A 15 10.01 9.07 -0.17
C LYS A 15 10.71 9.96 0.84
N ASN A 16 10.00 10.40 1.88
CA ASN A 16 10.58 11.24 2.93
C ASN A 16 11.66 10.49 3.74
N PHE A 17 11.66 9.16 3.70
CA PHE A 17 12.66 8.30 4.34
C PHE A 17 13.83 7.91 3.42
N SER A 18 14.00 8.58 2.26
CA SER A 18 15.09 8.32 1.30
C SER A 18 15.15 6.88 0.76
N ILE A 19 14.01 6.19 0.77
CA ILE A 19 13.90 4.83 0.22
C ILE A 19 13.95 4.92 -1.32
N LYS A 20 14.82 4.12 -1.97
CA LYS A 20 15.04 4.21 -3.42
C LYS A 20 13.86 3.68 -4.26
N LYS A 21 13.09 2.71 -3.75
CA LYS A 21 12.01 2.04 -4.49
C LYS A 21 10.68 2.10 -3.72
N THR A 22 10.33 3.28 -3.24
CA THR A 22 9.14 3.55 -2.40
C THR A 22 7.85 2.98 -2.96
N ARG A 23 7.70 2.95 -4.29
CA ARG A 23 6.54 2.35 -4.94
C ARG A 23 6.49 0.83 -4.76
N LEU A 24 7.60 0.14 -5.03
CA LEU A 24 7.69 -1.31 -4.87
C LEU A 24 7.50 -1.71 -3.41
N ASP A 25 8.11 -0.95 -2.50
CA ASP A 25 8.02 -1.21 -1.06
C ASP A 25 6.59 -0.98 -0.56
N SER A 26 5.90 0.07 -1.04
CA SER A 26 4.48 0.30 -0.77
C SER A 26 3.60 -0.85 -1.26
N GLU A 27 3.86 -1.36 -2.47
CA GLU A 27 3.12 -2.47 -3.06
C GLU A 27 3.32 -3.76 -2.26
N LEU A 28 4.55 -4.06 -1.84
CA LEU A 28 4.89 -5.23 -1.02
C LEU A 28 4.28 -5.14 0.38
N LEU A 29 4.35 -3.97 1.03
CA LEU A 29 3.73 -3.75 2.35
C LEU A 29 2.21 -3.91 2.27
N LEU A 30 1.56 -3.33 1.25
CA LEU A 30 0.12 -3.38 1.12
C LEU A 30 -0.38 -4.79 0.79
N SER A 31 0.28 -5.49 -0.14
CA SER A 31 -0.08 -6.87 -0.48
C SER A 31 0.11 -7.81 0.73
N SER A 32 1.20 -7.63 1.48
CA SER A 32 1.47 -8.39 2.72
C SER A 32 0.42 -8.11 3.80
N SER A 33 0.05 -6.84 4.01
CA SER A 33 -1.00 -6.45 4.98
C SER A 33 -2.37 -7.02 4.63
N LEU A 34 -2.67 -7.12 3.33
CA LEU A 34 -3.93 -7.64 2.81
C LEU A 34 -3.93 -9.16 2.65
N LYS A 35 -2.78 -9.83 2.84
CA LYS A 35 -2.58 -11.26 2.59
C LYS A 35 -3.00 -11.68 1.17
N ILE A 36 -2.70 -10.83 0.19
CA ILE A 36 -2.92 -11.11 -1.24
C ILE A 36 -1.60 -11.04 -1.99
N SER A 37 -1.56 -11.61 -3.20
CA SER A 37 -0.39 -11.46 -4.06
C SER A 37 -0.29 -10.03 -4.62
N ARG A 38 0.92 -9.61 -4.98
CA ARG A 38 1.16 -8.30 -5.61
C ARG A 38 0.43 -8.18 -6.94
N GLU A 39 0.36 -9.25 -7.72
CA GLU A 39 -0.36 -9.31 -8.99
C GLU A 39 -1.85 -9.05 -8.77
N SER A 40 -2.45 -9.70 -7.77
CA SER A 40 -3.86 -9.50 -7.42
C SER A 40 -4.13 -8.07 -6.97
N LEU A 41 -3.20 -7.43 -6.24
CA LEU A 41 -3.30 -6.02 -5.86
C LEU A 41 -3.28 -5.12 -7.11
N LEU A 42 -2.32 -5.34 -8.02
CA LEU A 42 -2.11 -4.53 -9.22
C LEU A 42 -3.25 -4.66 -10.24
N LEU A 43 -3.85 -5.84 -10.36
CA LEU A 43 -5.03 -6.05 -11.21
C LEU A 43 -6.29 -5.36 -10.66
N ASN A 44 -6.32 -5.06 -9.35
CA ASN A 44 -7.48 -4.53 -8.65
C ASN A 44 -7.21 -3.15 -8.04
N LEU A 45 -6.41 -2.29 -8.69
CA LEU A 45 -6.03 -0.98 -8.13
C LEU A 45 -7.21 -0.06 -7.77
N ASN A 46 -8.34 -0.21 -8.47
CA ASN A 46 -9.56 0.57 -8.24
C ASN A 46 -10.43 -0.01 -7.12
N LYS A 47 -10.06 -1.16 -6.56
CA LYS A 47 -10.81 -1.82 -5.49
C LYS A 47 -10.65 -1.04 -4.20
N GLU A 48 -11.77 -0.88 -3.50
CA GLU A 48 -11.77 -0.25 -2.19
C GLU A 48 -11.15 -1.15 -1.13
N ILE A 49 -10.29 -0.57 -0.29
CA ILE A 49 -9.80 -1.22 0.90
C ILE A 49 -10.86 -1.21 2.00
N LYS A 50 -10.93 -2.26 2.80
CA LYS A 50 -11.75 -2.24 4.02
C LYS A 50 -11.14 -1.31 5.06
N LEU A 51 -11.98 -0.64 5.84
CA LEU A 51 -11.53 0.32 6.87
C LEU A 51 -10.51 -0.31 7.84
N ASN A 52 -10.76 -1.54 8.29
CA ASN A 52 -9.86 -2.25 9.21
C ASN A 52 -8.51 -2.61 8.56
N GLU A 53 -8.50 -2.94 7.27
CA GLU A 53 -7.26 -3.23 6.54
C GLU A 53 -6.44 -1.95 6.34
N ASN A 54 -7.10 -0.83 6.03
CA ASN A 54 -6.44 0.47 5.94
C ASN A 54 -5.80 0.89 7.27
N LYS A 55 -6.49 0.66 8.39
CA LYS A 55 -5.94 0.92 9.74
C LYS A 55 -4.70 0.08 10.01
N LYS A 56 -4.74 -1.22 9.70
CA LYS A 56 -3.57 -2.12 9.84
C LYS A 56 -2.40 -1.67 8.98
N PHE A 57 -2.67 -1.32 7.73
CA PHE A 57 -1.63 -0.85 6.81
C PHE A 57 -0.99 0.46 7.29
N LYS A 58 -1.78 1.41 7.81
CA LYS A 58 -1.24 2.66 8.38
C LYS A 58 -0.31 2.41 9.58
N LEU A 59 -0.66 1.47 10.46
CA LEU A 59 0.18 1.09 11.60
C LEU A 59 1.53 0.48 11.19
N LEU A 60 1.69 0.03 9.94
CA LEU A 60 2.96 -0.49 9.42
C LEU A 60 3.85 0.63 8.82
N LEU A 61 3.30 1.83 8.63
CA LEU A 61 3.99 2.99 8.04
C LEU A 61 4.40 4.05 9.09
N GLU A 62 3.90 3.93 10.32
CA GLU A 62 4.21 4.76 11.50
C GLU A 62 5.24 4.06 12.39
#